data_AF-A0A3D0Q902-F1
#
_entry.id   AF-A0A3D0Q902-F1
#
_cell.length_a   1.000
_cell.length_b   1.000
_cell.length_c   1.000
_cell.angle_alpha   90.00
_cell.angle_beta   90.00
_cell.angle_gamma   90.00
#
_symmetry.space_group_name_H-M   'P 1'
#
loop_
_entity.id
_entity.type
_entity.pdbx_description
1 polymer ?
#
loop_
_entity_poly.entity_id
_entity_poly.type
_entity_poly.pdbx_seq_one_letter_code
_entity_poly.pdbx_strand_id
1 'polypeptide(L)' 'VWITHGREDALLLQLTTLGVKARALSLIGYDEDATD' A
#
# COMPACT_ATOMS: atom_id res chain seq x y z
N VAL A 1 4.29 5.53 -5.06
CA VAL A 1 4.38 4.26 -5.82
C VAL A 1 3.12 3.44 -5.56
N TRP A 2 2.50 2.92 -6.62
CA TRP A 2 1.34 2.02 -6.55
C TRP A 2 1.83 0.58 -6.70
N ILE A 3 1.53 -0.26 -5.72
CA ILE A 3 1.93 -1.67 -5.71
C ILE A 3 0.70 -2.51 -6.02
N THR A 4 0.75 -3.32 -7.07
CA THR A 4 -0.40 -4.03 -7.63
C THR A 4 -0.47 -5.51 -7.27
N HIS A 5 0.66 -6.17 -7.02
CA HIS A 5 0.76 -7.57 -6.57
C HIS A 5 2.19 -7.91 -6.12
N GLY A 6 2.34 -8.94 -5.27
CA GLY A 6 3.63 -9.51 -4.87
C GLY A 6 3.88 -9.47 -3.36
N ARG A 7 5.15 -9.29 -2.94
CA ARG A 7 5.52 -9.08 -1.52
C ARG A 7 5.36 -7.61 -1.15
N GLU A 8 4.11 -7.17 -1.14
CA GLU A 8 3.75 -5.74 -1.05
C GLU A 8 4.27 -5.09 0.24
N ASP A 9 4.19 -5.79 1.37
CA ASP A 9 4.67 -5.29 2.67
C ASP A 9 6.18 -5.00 2.69
N ALA A 10 6.98 -5.89 2.09
CA ALA A 10 8.43 -5.72 2.05
C ALA A 10 8.82 -4.51 1.19
N LEU A 11 8.10 -4.29 0.08
CA LEU A 11 8.32 -3.17 -0.81
C LEU A 11 7.83 -1.85 -0.18
N LEU A 12 6.69 -1.86 0.51
CA LEU A 12 6.15 -0.72 1.25
C LEU A 12 7.10 -0.28 2.37
N LEU A 13 7.65 -1.23 3.14
CA LEU A 13 8.62 -0.97 4.20
C LEU A 13 9.90 -0.31 3.66
N GLN A 14 10.42 -0.83 2.54
CA GLN A 14 11.61 -0.26 1.91
C GLN A 14 11.34 1.16 1.40
N LEU A 15 10.21 1.40 0.74
CA LEU A 15 9.85 2.73 0.22
C LEU A 15 9.63 3.74 1.36
N THR A 16 9.04 3.30 2.48
CA THR A 16 8.91 4.11 3.70
C THR A 16 10.28 4.50 4.27
N THR A 17 11.22 3.55 4.33
CA THR A 17 12.60 3.80 4.80
C THR A 17 13.33 4.81 3.92
N LEU A 18 13.03 4.82 2.62
CA LEU A 18 13.57 5.79 1.66
C LEU A 18 12.83 7.14 1.66
N GLY A 19 11.82 7.33 2.51
CA GLY A 19 10.99 8.55 2.54
C GLY A 19 10.06 8.71 1.33
N VAL A 20 9.85 7.64 0.57
CA VAL A 20 9.01 7.63 -0.63
C VAL A 20 7.59 7.22 -0.26
N LYS A 21 6.61 8.08 -0.58
CA LYS A 21 5.20 7.76 -0.35
C LYS A 21 4.75 6.61 -1.25
N ALA A 22 4.33 5.51 -0.63
CA ALA A 22 3.87 4.30 -1.30
C ALA A 22 2.54 3.81 -0.69
N ARG A 23 1.71 3.17 -1.51
CA ARG A 23 0.45 2.55 -1.08
C ARG A 23 0.24 1.27 -1.88
N ALA A 24 -0.07 0.18 -1.19
CA ALA A 24 -0.49 -1.06 -1.83
C ALA A 24 -1.95 -0.91 -2.29
N LEU A 25 -2.21 -1.31 -3.54
CA LEU A 25 -3.54 -1.22 -4.14
C LEU A 25 -4.50 -2.24 -3.52
N SER A 26 -3.98 -3.37 -3.02
CA SER A 26 -4.74 -4.38 -2.27
C SER A 26 -5.36 -3.86 -0.97
N LEU A 27 -4.78 -2.81 -0.38
CA LEU A 27 -5.30 -2.13 0.81
C LEU A 27 -6.37 -1.08 0.46
N ILE A 28 -6.58 -0.78 -0.82
CA ILE A 28 -7.62 0.15 -1.27
C ILE A 28 -8.87 -0.68 -1.60
N GLY A 29 -9.90 -0.51 -0.78
CA GLY A 29 -11.17 -1.22 -0.90
C GLY A 29 -11.64 -1.89 0.40
N TYR A 30 -10.77 -2.12 1.39
CA TYR A 30 -11.21 -2.69 2.68
C TYR A 30 -11.62 -1.63 3.72
N ASP A 31 -11.07 -0.41 3.63
CA ASP A 31 -11.42 0.71 4.54
C ASP A 31 -12.47 1.66 3.96
N GLU A 32 -12.72 1.63 2.64
CA GLU A 32 -13.66 2.56 1.98
C GLU A 32 -15.12 2.09 2.04
N ASP A 33 -15.35 0.79 2.27
CA ASP A 33 -16.68 0.19 2.43
C ASP A 33 -17.19 0.17 3.89
N ALA A 34 -16.41 0.69 4.85
CA ALA A 34 -16.78 0.69 6.28
C ALA A 34 -17.54 1.95 6.74
N THR A 35 -17.85 2.90 5.85
CA THR A 35 -18.67 4.07 6.20
C THR A 35 -19.40 4.62 4.97
N ASP A 36 -20.53 4.00 4.62
CA ASP A 36 -21.89 4.57 4.40
C ASP A 36 -22.78 3.54 3.68
#